data_AF-A0A352YYP6-F1
#
_entry.id   AF-A0A352YYP6-F1
#
_cell.length_a   1.000
_cell.length_b   1.000
_cell.length_c   1.000
_cell.angle_alpha   90.00
_cell.angle_beta   90.00
_cell.angle_gamma   90.00
#
_symmetry.space_group_name_H-M   'P 1'
#
loop_
_entity.id
_entity.type
_entity.pdbx_description
1 polymer ?
#
loop_
_entity_poly.entity_id
_entity_poly.type
_entity_poly.pdbx_seq_one_letter_code
_entity_poly.pdbx_strand_id
1 'polypeptide(L)'
;MELKMIPAGNFVMGSVGSGQNYDEAPVHRVTISEPFLMGATEVTNAQFEQFNPDHKLLRGKRDFSHKDDEAAVFVSWYDAVSFTKWLSQKEGKPYRLPTEAEWEYACRAGTTTPFNTGDSLTPEYYLNQKDERNPKPVDLTVGKTTPNKWGLINMHGLVEEWCLDWYGPYQEGKQTDPVGYSKGDFKVT
;
A
#
# COMPACT_ATOMS: atom_id res chain seq x y z
N MET A 1 -7.36 -0.40 14.47
CA MET A 1 -6.24 0.17 13.68
C MET A 1 -6.27 1.68 13.83
N GLU A 2 -5.13 2.36 13.73
CA GLU A 2 -5.11 3.82 13.60
C GLU A 2 -5.31 4.20 12.13
N LEU A 3 -6.19 5.16 11.86
CA LEU A 3 -6.46 5.67 10.52
C LEU A 3 -6.10 7.15 10.43
N LYS A 4 -5.59 7.57 9.27
CA LYS A 4 -5.30 8.96 8.94
C LYS A 4 -6.27 9.47 7.89
N MET A 5 -6.70 10.72 8.06
CA MET A 5 -7.52 11.41 7.09
C MET A 5 -6.67 11.85 5.90
N ILE A 6 -7.09 11.43 4.73
CA ILE A 6 -6.54 11.83 3.44
C ILE A 6 -7.53 12.83 2.83
N PRO A 7 -7.14 14.09 2.59
CA PRO A 7 -8.05 15.11 2.08
C PRO A 7 -8.44 14.83 0.63
N ALA A 8 -9.62 15.28 0.19
CA ALA A 8 -9.93 15.33 -1.24
C ALA A 8 -8.94 16.27 -1.98
N GLY A 9 -8.70 16.00 -3.25
CA GLY A 9 -7.82 16.86 -4.05
C GLY A 9 -7.47 16.30 -5.42
N ASN A 10 -6.44 16.89 -6.02
CA ASN A 10 -5.94 16.52 -7.33
C ASN A 10 -4.45 16.24 -7.24
N PHE A 11 -3.98 15.27 -8.02
CA PHE A 11 -2.56 15.03 -8.20
C PHE A 11 -2.24 14.54 -9.60
N VAL A 12 -0.94 14.38 -9.82
CA VAL A 12 -0.38 13.84 -11.04
C VAL A 12 0.12 12.43 -10.70
N MET A 13 -0.51 11.42 -11.30
CA MET A 13 -0.24 10.02 -11.07
C MET A 13 0.73 9.47 -12.12
N GLY A 14 1.58 8.55 -11.72
CA GLY A 14 2.55 7.87 -12.57
C GLY A 14 3.84 8.65 -12.82
N SER A 15 4.62 8.17 -13.77
CA SER A 15 5.92 8.71 -14.16
C SER A 15 6.11 8.73 -15.68
N VAL A 16 7.25 9.25 -16.13
CA VAL A 16 7.54 9.41 -17.57
C VAL A 16 7.75 8.08 -18.31
N GLY A 17 7.78 6.95 -17.60
CA GLY A 17 7.88 5.63 -18.23
C GLY A 17 9.27 5.32 -18.75
N SER A 18 10.18 4.84 -17.90
CA SER A 18 11.52 4.43 -18.37
C SER A 18 12.13 3.36 -17.47
N GLY A 19 12.91 2.45 -18.08
CA GLY A 19 13.58 1.39 -17.34
C GLY A 19 12.59 0.48 -16.62
N GLN A 20 12.72 0.36 -15.31
CA GLN A 20 11.84 -0.45 -14.47
C GLN A 20 10.44 0.15 -14.29
N ASN A 21 10.27 1.43 -14.59
CA ASN A 21 9.03 2.20 -14.38
C ASN A 21 8.23 2.33 -15.69
N TYR A 22 8.46 1.47 -16.68
CA TYR A 22 7.90 1.63 -18.02
C TYR A 22 6.36 1.60 -18.05
N ASP A 23 5.76 0.89 -17.10
CA ASP A 23 4.32 0.70 -16.92
C ASP A 23 3.66 1.76 -16.01
N GLU A 24 4.46 2.63 -15.38
CA GLU A 24 3.97 3.81 -14.65
C GLU A 24 3.57 4.97 -15.58
N ALA A 25 3.66 4.78 -16.90
CA ALA A 25 3.28 5.77 -17.90
C ALA A 25 1.92 5.45 -18.55
N PRO A 26 1.19 6.48 -19.02
CA PRO A 26 1.56 7.89 -19.01
C PRO A 26 1.25 8.58 -17.68
N VAL A 27 2.01 9.65 -17.43
CA VAL A 27 1.64 10.64 -16.42
C VAL A 27 0.25 11.21 -16.74
N HIS A 28 -0.67 11.18 -15.78
CA HIS A 28 -2.05 11.64 -15.97
C HIS A 28 -2.59 12.35 -14.72
N ARG A 29 -3.71 13.08 -14.88
CA ARG A 29 -4.30 13.86 -13.77
C ARG A 29 -5.44 13.08 -13.14
N VAL A 30 -5.36 12.89 -11.83
CA VAL A 30 -6.40 12.22 -11.05
C VAL A 30 -6.99 13.17 -10.03
N THR A 31 -8.31 13.13 -9.90
CA THR A 31 -9.09 13.77 -8.84
C THR A 31 -9.56 12.71 -7.85
N ILE A 32 -9.21 12.87 -6.58
CA ILE A 32 -9.87 12.19 -5.46
C ILE A 32 -10.97 13.13 -4.98
N SER A 33 -12.23 12.80 -5.28
CA SER A 33 -13.35 13.73 -5.13
C SER A 33 -13.78 13.94 -3.68
N GLU A 34 -13.61 12.93 -2.84
CA GLU A 34 -14.01 12.93 -1.43
C GLU A 34 -12.84 12.51 -0.53
N PRO A 35 -12.75 13.05 0.71
CA PRO A 35 -11.74 12.59 1.65
C PRO A 35 -12.00 11.14 2.07
N PHE A 36 -10.94 10.42 2.38
CA PHE A 36 -11.01 9.05 2.86
C PHE A 36 -10.08 8.83 4.06
N LEU A 37 -10.21 7.67 4.70
CA LEU A 37 -9.35 7.25 5.80
C LEU A 37 -8.48 6.08 5.32
N MET A 38 -7.19 6.11 5.66
CA MET A 38 -6.23 5.04 5.33
C MET A 38 -5.48 4.61 6.60
N GLY A 39 -5.10 3.34 6.69
CA GLY A 39 -4.26 2.82 7.78
C GLY A 39 -2.98 3.63 7.92
N ALA A 40 -2.66 4.08 9.14
CA ALA A 40 -1.44 4.86 9.39
C ALA A 40 -0.15 4.07 9.13
N THR A 41 -0.26 2.75 9.25
CA THR A 41 0.75 1.73 8.96
C THR A 41 0.07 0.57 8.26
N GLU A 42 0.87 -0.37 7.79
CA GLU A 42 0.45 -1.68 7.33
C GLU A 42 -0.25 -2.45 8.47
N VAL A 43 -1.07 -3.44 8.07
CA VAL A 43 -1.77 -4.31 9.01
C VAL A 43 -0.75 -5.23 9.69
N THR A 44 -0.72 -5.23 11.02
CA THR A 44 0.23 -6.07 11.77
C THR A 44 -0.28 -7.50 11.97
N ASN A 45 0.60 -8.43 12.31
CA ASN A 45 0.23 -9.80 12.68
C ASN A 45 -0.87 -9.82 13.77
N ALA A 46 -0.70 -9.05 14.85
CA ALA A 46 -1.70 -9.00 15.93
C ALA A 46 -3.05 -8.43 15.50
N GLN A 47 -3.09 -7.59 14.47
CA GLN A 47 -4.35 -7.08 13.90
C GLN A 47 -4.99 -8.13 13.00
N PHE A 48 -4.22 -8.72 12.09
CA PHE A 48 -4.72 -9.72 11.15
C PHE A 48 -5.20 -11.00 11.86
N GLU A 49 -4.52 -11.41 12.93
CA GLU A 49 -4.89 -12.60 13.71
C GLU A 49 -6.19 -12.45 14.52
N GLN A 50 -6.70 -11.24 14.70
CA GLN A 50 -8.06 -11.06 15.24
C GLN A 50 -9.13 -11.52 14.24
N PHE A 51 -8.83 -11.46 12.95
CA PHE A 51 -9.67 -11.98 11.86
C PHE A 51 -9.40 -13.46 11.62
N ASN A 52 -8.13 -13.84 11.50
CA ASN A 52 -7.71 -15.21 11.21
C ASN A 52 -6.61 -15.67 12.21
N PRO A 53 -6.99 -16.29 13.34
CA PRO A 53 -6.03 -16.74 14.35
C PRO A 53 -4.99 -17.74 13.83
N ASP A 54 -5.34 -18.54 12.81
CA ASP A 54 -4.43 -19.53 12.21
C ASP A 54 -3.29 -18.87 11.42
N HIS A 55 -3.40 -17.57 11.08
CA HIS A 55 -2.31 -16.81 10.48
C HIS A 55 -1.04 -16.84 11.34
N LYS A 56 -1.18 -17.02 12.66
CA LYS A 56 -0.06 -17.18 13.59
C LYS A 56 0.88 -18.34 13.23
N LEU A 57 0.37 -19.36 12.52
CA LEU A 57 1.17 -20.50 12.03
C LEU A 57 2.12 -20.11 10.89
N LEU A 58 1.91 -18.96 10.24
CA LEU A 58 2.77 -18.44 9.17
C LEU A 58 3.90 -17.56 9.69
N ARG A 59 3.89 -17.18 10.97
CA ARG A 59 4.97 -16.41 11.58
C ARG A 59 6.29 -17.16 11.49
N GLY A 60 7.37 -16.46 11.14
CA GLY A 60 8.68 -17.04 10.95
C GLY A 60 8.80 -17.98 9.75
N LYS A 61 7.77 -18.06 8.89
CA LYS A 61 7.88 -18.79 7.62
C LYS A 61 8.94 -18.12 6.76
N ARG A 62 9.94 -18.90 6.31
CA ARG A 62 11.15 -18.39 5.64
C ARG A 62 11.89 -17.33 6.48
N ASP A 63 11.72 -17.38 7.80
CA ASP A 63 12.32 -16.47 8.78
C ASP A 63 11.82 -15.00 8.72
N PHE A 64 10.62 -14.77 8.17
CA PHE A 64 9.97 -13.45 8.14
C PHE A 64 8.84 -13.31 9.16
N SER A 65 8.64 -12.09 9.65
CA SER A 65 7.48 -11.63 10.44
C SER A 65 7.11 -12.55 11.61
N HIS A 66 7.84 -12.40 12.71
CA HIS A 66 7.73 -13.18 13.93
C HIS A 66 6.88 -12.51 15.02
N LYS A 67 6.91 -11.17 15.11
CA LYS A 67 6.34 -10.43 16.24
C LYS A 67 4.96 -9.86 15.93
N ASP A 68 4.26 -9.48 16.99
CA ASP A 68 2.89 -8.94 16.95
C ASP A 68 2.78 -7.61 16.19
N ASP A 69 3.83 -6.80 16.26
CA ASP A 69 3.99 -5.46 15.68
C ASP A 69 4.70 -5.47 14.33
N GLU A 70 4.96 -6.65 13.76
CA GLU A 70 5.46 -6.79 12.39
C GLU A 70 4.30 -6.87 11.39
N ALA A 71 4.53 -6.37 10.17
CA ALA A 71 3.57 -6.42 9.08
C ALA A 71 3.15 -7.87 8.78
N ALA A 72 1.85 -8.09 8.60
CA ALA A 72 1.31 -9.37 8.21
C ALA A 72 1.73 -9.70 6.77
N VAL A 73 2.45 -10.81 6.58
CA VAL A 73 2.97 -11.25 5.27
C VAL A 73 2.50 -12.67 4.96
N PHE A 74 2.70 -13.14 3.73
CA PHE A 74 2.07 -14.36 3.22
C PHE A 74 0.53 -14.27 3.18
N VAL A 75 0.02 -13.06 2.96
CA VAL A 75 -1.40 -12.73 2.81
C VAL A 75 -1.69 -12.53 1.32
N SER A 76 -2.66 -13.27 0.77
CA SER A 76 -3.10 -13.05 -0.60
C SER A 76 -4.05 -11.84 -0.69
N TRP A 77 -4.25 -11.32 -1.90
CA TRP A 77 -5.27 -10.27 -2.13
C TRP A 77 -6.66 -10.66 -1.60
N TYR A 78 -7.05 -11.93 -1.77
CA TYR A 78 -8.36 -12.42 -1.29
C TYR A 78 -8.45 -12.44 0.24
N ASP A 79 -7.35 -12.76 0.92
CA ASP A 79 -7.25 -12.71 2.38
C ASP A 79 -7.36 -11.27 2.87
N ALA A 80 -6.67 -10.33 2.20
CA ALA A 80 -6.71 -8.91 2.53
C ALA A 80 -8.12 -8.31 2.35
N VAL A 81 -8.83 -8.65 1.26
CA VAL A 81 -10.24 -8.26 1.06
C VAL A 81 -11.16 -8.90 2.10
N SER A 82 -10.88 -10.14 2.51
CA SER A 82 -11.69 -10.81 3.54
C SER A 82 -11.48 -10.15 4.91
N PHE A 83 -10.26 -9.73 5.22
CA PHE A 83 -9.95 -8.95 6.41
C PHE A 83 -10.71 -7.62 6.43
N THR A 84 -10.74 -6.86 5.33
CA THR A 84 -11.48 -5.58 5.29
C THR A 84 -12.98 -5.79 5.43
N LYS A 85 -13.54 -6.87 4.86
CA LYS A 85 -14.96 -7.23 5.04
C LYS A 85 -15.27 -7.58 6.50
N TRP A 86 -14.44 -8.39 7.14
CA TRP A 86 -14.59 -8.72 8.55
C TRP A 86 -14.49 -7.47 9.43
N LEU A 87 -13.51 -6.60 9.16
CA LEU A 87 -13.32 -5.37 9.92
C LEU A 87 -14.53 -4.44 9.76
N SER A 88 -15.11 -4.40 8.56
CA SER A 88 -16.34 -3.65 8.29
C SER A 88 -17.51 -4.12 9.15
N GLN A 89 -17.69 -5.43 9.27
CA GLN A 89 -18.74 -6.04 10.10
C GLN A 89 -18.48 -5.80 11.58
N LYS A 90 -17.22 -5.94 12.01
CA LYS A 90 -16.80 -5.76 13.41
C LYS A 90 -17.03 -4.33 13.91
N GLU A 91 -16.75 -3.34 13.06
CA GLU A 91 -16.80 -1.92 13.47
C GLU A 91 -18.03 -1.16 12.97
N GLY A 92 -18.87 -1.78 12.12
CA GLY A 92 -20.05 -1.15 11.53
C GLY A 92 -19.72 0.01 10.58
N LYS A 93 -18.54 -0.03 9.95
CA LYS A 93 -18.03 1.02 9.03
C LYS A 93 -17.52 0.37 7.75
N PRO A 94 -17.56 1.05 6.59
CA PRO A 94 -17.00 0.49 5.36
C PRO A 94 -15.47 0.50 5.40
N TYR A 95 -14.86 -0.68 5.29
CA TYR A 95 -13.43 -0.87 5.06
C TYR A 95 -13.19 -1.60 3.74
N ARG A 96 -12.15 -1.19 3.03
CA ARG A 96 -11.69 -1.80 1.77
C ARG A 96 -10.19 -1.58 1.60
N LEU A 97 -9.60 -2.27 0.64
CA LEU A 97 -8.29 -1.89 0.11
C LEU A 97 -8.38 -0.52 -0.58
N PRO A 98 -7.30 0.28 -0.57
CA PRO A 98 -7.25 1.51 -1.36
C PRO A 98 -7.30 1.16 -2.84
N THR A 99 -7.79 2.08 -3.66
CA THR A 99 -7.45 2.04 -5.09
C THR A 99 -5.97 2.37 -5.27
N GLU A 100 -5.36 1.95 -6.37
CA GLU A 100 -3.98 2.31 -6.72
C GLU A 100 -3.80 3.85 -6.71
N ALA A 101 -4.78 4.58 -7.26
CA ALA A 101 -4.76 6.03 -7.27
C ALA A 101 -4.85 6.65 -5.86
N GLU A 102 -5.66 6.08 -4.97
CA GLU A 102 -5.70 6.52 -3.57
C GLU A 102 -4.38 6.21 -2.86
N TRP A 103 -3.77 5.06 -3.12
CA TRP A 103 -2.50 4.67 -2.53
C TRP A 103 -1.38 5.62 -2.96
N GLU A 104 -1.22 5.88 -4.27
CA GLU A 104 -0.18 6.79 -4.76
C GLU A 104 -0.43 8.24 -4.29
N TYR A 105 -1.67 8.70 -4.31
CA TYR A 105 -2.04 10.02 -3.81
C TYR A 105 -1.65 10.18 -2.33
N ALA A 106 -1.99 9.18 -1.53
CA ALA A 106 -1.70 9.13 -0.11
C ALA A 106 -0.19 9.01 0.17
N CYS A 107 0.53 8.22 -0.64
CA CYS A 107 1.99 8.09 -0.57
C CYS A 107 2.67 9.45 -0.78
N ARG A 108 2.32 10.16 -1.87
CA ARG A 108 2.88 11.46 -2.24
C ARG A 108 2.55 12.56 -1.24
N ALA A 109 1.37 12.53 -0.61
CA ALA A 109 0.94 13.53 0.37
C ALA A 109 1.16 15.00 -0.07
N GLY A 110 0.95 15.26 -1.37
CA GLY A 110 1.10 16.57 -1.99
C GLY A 110 2.49 16.90 -2.54
N THR A 111 3.48 16.00 -2.48
CA THR A 111 4.74 16.18 -3.19
C THR A 111 4.61 15.84 -4.68
N THR A 112 5.51 16.42 -5.48
CA THR A 112 5.68 16.10 -6.92
C THR A 112 7.06 15.53 -7.21
N THR A 113 7.83 15.24 -6.16
CA THR A 113 9.15 14.62 -6.22
C THR A 113 9.02 13.09 -6.38
N PRO A 114 10.11 12.38 -6.71
CA PRO A 114 10.09 10.91 -6.81
C PRO A 114 9.62 10.22 -5.52
N PHE A 115 9.99 10.76 -4.36
CA PHE A 115 9.57 10.25 -3.05
C PHE A 115 8.85 11.32 -2.24
N ASN A 116 8.10 10.93 -1.22
CA ASN A 116 7.47 11.90 -0.31
C ASN A 116 8.49 12.59 0.61
N THR A 117 9.71 12.03 0.69
CA THR A 117 10.88 12.60 1.38
C THR A 117 11.68 13.57 0.51
N GLY A 118 11.31 13.75 -0.76
CA GLY A 118 12.05 14.55 -1.74
C GLY A 118 12.67 13.68 -2.84
N ASP A 119 13.93 13.94 -3.16
CA ASP A 119 14.63 13.31 -4.30
C ASP A 119 15.33 11.98 -3.96
N SER A 120 15.37 11.60 -2.69
CA SER A 120 16.03 10.36 -2.25
C SER A 120 15.39 9.76 -0.99
N LEU A 121 15.62 8.46 -0.82
CA LEU A 121 15.30 7.72 0.40
C LEU A 121 16.58 7.49 1.23
N THR A 122 16.43 7.53 2.55
CA THR A 122 17.49 7.13 3.48
C THR A 122 17.58 5.60 3.58
N PRO A 123 18.69 5.04 4.10
CA PRO A 123 18.87 3.58 4.17
C PRO A 123 17.78 2.80 4.92
N GLU A 124 17.04 3.45 5.81
CA GLU A 124 15.93 2.84 6.56
C GLU A 124 14.78 2.33 5.68
N TYR A 125 14.63 2.86 4.45
CA TYR A 125 13.60 2.43 3.49
C TYR A 125 14.02 1.23 2.63
N TYR A 126 15.33 0.95 2.54
CA TYR A 126 15.85 -0.11 1.67
C TYR A 126 15.84 -1.48 2.37
N LEU A 127 14.67 -2.10 2.40
CA LEU A 127 14.46 -3.45 2.93
C LEU A 127 14.29 -4.43 1.78
N ASN A 128 15.35 -5.17 1.43
CA ASN A 128 15.36 -6.16 0.33
C ASN A 128 14.82 -5.64 -1.02
N GLN A 129 15.29 -4.49 -1.47
CA GLN A 129 14.89 -3.85 -2.74
C GLN A 129 15.48 -4.55 -3.99
N LYS A 130 15.55 -5.88 -3.99
CA LYS A 130 16.09 -6.70 -5.08
C LYS A 130 15.15 -7.87 -5.33
N ASP A 131 14.87 -8.11 -6.60
CA ASP A 131 14.18 -9.32 -7.03
C ASP A 131 15.12 -10.53 -6.86
N GLU A 132 14.96 -11.23 -5.73
CA GLU A 132 15.75 -12.39 -5.37
C GLU A 132 14.81 -13.55 -5.00
N ARG A 133 15.05 -14.72 -5.59
CA ARG A 133 14.27 -15.94 -5.30
C ARG A 133 14.24 -16.30 -3.81
N ASN A 134 15.30 -15.96 -3.09
CA ASN A 134 15.47 -16.20 -1.65
C ASN A 134 15.91 -14.91 -0.96
N PRO A 135 14.97 -13.99 -0.67
CA PRO A 135 15.32 -12.75 -0.01
C PRO A 135 15.82 -13.04 1.41
N LYS A 136 16.76 -12.22 1.89
CA LYS A 136 17.25 -12.31 3.27
C LYS A 136 16.17 -11.81 4.23
N PRO A 137 15.98 -12.40 5.40
CA PRO A 137 15.09 -11.84 6.41
C PRO A 137 15.45 -10.39 6.76
N VAL A 138 14.44 -9.55 6.90
CA VAL A 138 14.55 -8.16 7.37
C VAL A 138 13.53 -7.94 8.49
N ASP A 139 13.79 -6.92 9.30
CA ASP A 139 12.87 -6.53 10.37
C ASP A 139 11.63 -5.85 9.77
N LEU A 140 10.47 -6.45 9.97
CA LEU A 140 9.20 -6.01 9.39
C LEU A 140 8.34 -5.22 10.38
N THR A 141 8.94 -4.69 11.45
CA THR A 141 8.21 -3.90 12.46
C THR A 141 7.68 -2.63 11.80
N VAL A 142 6.37 -2.40 11.90
CA VAL A 142 5.71 -1.24 11.31
C VAL A 142 6.05 0.05 12.07
N GLY A 143 5.84 1.20 11.44
CA GLY A 143 5.91 2.51 12.10
C GLY A 143 7.34 3.03 12.32
N LYS A 144 8.33 2.55 11.56
CA LYS A 144 9.75 2.87 11.77
C LYS A 144 10.26 4.09 11.02
N THR A 145 9.68 4.39 9.85
CA THR A 145 10.13 5.52 9.04
C THR A 145 9.47 6.81 9.50
N THR A 146 9.96 7.94 9.00
CA THR A 146 9.29 9.23 9.24
C THR A 146 7.92 9.23 8.55
N PRO A 147 6.83 9.65 9.23
CA PRO A 147 5.54 9.80 8.58
C PRO A 147 5.59 10.87 7.47
N ASN A 148 4.83 10.66 6.39
CA ASN A 148 4.63 11.69 5.39
C ASN A 148 3.75 12.84 5.92
N LYS A 149 3.48 13.85 5.09
CA LYS A 149 2.71 15.05 5.48
C LYS A 149 1.29 14.74 6.01
N TRP A 150 0.73 13.59 5.68
CA TRP A 150 -0.59 13.14 6.15
C TRP A 150 -0.54 12.10 7.27
N GLY A 151 0.67 11.80 7.76
CA GLY A 151 0.88 10.92 8.90
C GLY A 151 0.88 9.43 8.57
N LEU A 152 1.01 9.07 7.29
CA LEU A 152 1.23 7.69 6.86
C LEU A 152 2.72 7.33 6.95
N ILE A 153 3.01 6.13 7.44
CA ILE A 153 4.36 5.64 7.70
C ILE A 153 4.66 4.48 6.75
N ASN A 154 5.94 4.21 6.48
CA ASN A 154 6.41 3.10 5.65
C ASN A 154 6.08 3.12 4.14
N MET A 155 5.44 4.17 3.62
CA MET A 155 5.02 4.32 2.20
C MET A 155 6.08 4.13 1.08
N HIS A 156 7.36 3.91 1.40
CA HIS A 156 8.45 3.67 0.44
C HIS A 156 9.25 2.40 0.75
N GLY A 157 8.67 1.41 1.45
CA GLY A 157 9.35 0.17 1.80
C GLY A 157 8.54 -0.77 2.70
N LEU A 158 9.23 -1.56 3.53
CA LEU A 158 8.68 -2.60 4.42
C LEU A 158 8.09 -3.82 3.70
N VAL A 159 6.93 -3.69 3.07
CA VAL A 159 6.22 -4.76 2.33
C VAL A 159 5.49 -4.18 1.13
N GLU A 160 5.20 -5.01 0.13
CA GLU A 160 4.25 -4.66 -0.94
C GLU A 160 2.82 -4.58 -0.38
N GLU A 161 2.00 -3.68 -0.93
CA GLU A 161 0.71 -3.33 -0.34
C GLU A 161 -0.44 -3.49 -1.36
N TRP A 162 -1.23 -4.56 -1.19
CA TRP A 162 -2.37 -4.84 -2.06
C TRP A 162 -3.33 -3.65 -2.25
N CYS A 163 -3.53 -3.26 -3.50
CA CYS A 163 -4.57 -2.34 -3.93
C CYS A 163 -5.81 -3.07 -4.48
N LEU A 164 -6.93 -2.37 -4.62
CA LEU A 164 -8.19 -2.92 -5.11
C LEU A 164 -8.11 -3.33 -6.59
N ASP A 165 -7.34 -2.58 -7.36
CA ASP A 165 -7.33 -2.52 -8.82
C ASP A 165 -6.83 -3.81 -9.47
N TRP A 166 -7.39 -4.12 -10.64
CA TRP A 166 -6.74 -5.04 -11.57
C TRP A 166 -5.62 -4.30 -12.30
N TYR A 167 -4.44 -4.90 -12.31
CA TYR A 167 -3.27 -4.36 -12.99
C TYR A 167 -3.54 -4.21 -14.50
N GLY A 168 -3.09 -3.10 -15.05
CA GLY A 168 -3.14 -2.80 -16.47
C GLY A 168 -2.51 -1.44 -16.77
N PRO A 169 -2.29 -1.10 -18.05
CA PRO A 169 -1.59 0.12 -18.43
C PRO A 169 -2.40 1.35 -18.03
N TYR A 170 -1.71 2.42 -17.61
CA TYR A 170 -2.36 3.70 -17.36
C TYR A 170 -3.02 4.27 -18.63
N GLN A 171 -4.09 5.01 -18.41
CA GLN A 171 -4.85 5.65 -19.48
C GLN A 171 -4.59 7.16 -19.45
N GLU A 172 -4.40 7.75 -20.63
CA GLU A 172 -4.26 9.20 -20.76
C GLU A 172 -5.54 9.94 -20.32
N GLY A 173 -5.36 11.19 -19.91
CA GLY A 173 -6.47 12.12 -19.67
C GLY A 173 -6.70 12.46 -18.20
N LYS A 174 -7.85 13.08 -17.92
CA LYS A 174 -8.28 13.39 -16.57
C LYS A 174 -9.20 12.29 -16.07
N GLN A 175 -8.96 11.83 -14.85
CA GLN A 175 -9.77 10.82 -14.19
C GLN A 175 -10.28 11.34 -12.85
N THR A 176 -11.43 10.82 -12.41
CA THR A 176 -12.01 11.11 -11.11
C THR A 176 -12.35 9.78 -10.47
N ASP A 177 -11.78 9.53 -9.28
CA ASP A 177 -11.90 8.30 -8.51
C ASP A 177 -11.74 7.01 -9.36
N PRO A 178 -10.63 6.86 -10.10
CA PRO A 178 -10.39 5.66 -10.90
C PRO A 178 -10.32 4.41 -10.00
N VAL A 179 -10.90 3.32 -10.49
CA VAL A 179 -10.97 2.02 -9.79
C VAL A 179 -10.30 0.89 -10.59
N GLY A 180 -9.43 1.29 -11.53
CA GLY A 180 -8.69 0.37 -12.39
C GLY A 180 -9.56 -0.34 -13.42
N TYR A 181 -9.00 -1.40 -14.01
CA TYR A 181 -9.70 -2.21 -15.00
C TYR A 181 -10.79 -3.07 -14.35
N SER A 182 -11.84 -3.40 -15.11
CA SER A 182 -12.93 -4.25 -14.61
C SER A 182 -12.53 -5.73 -14.45
N LYS A 183 -11.45 -6.15 -15.10
CA LYS A 183 -10.86 -7.49 -15.04
C LYS A 183 -9.37 -7.42 -15.41
N GLY A 184 -8.61 -8.41 -14.95
CA GLY A 184 -7.21 -8.58 -15.29
C GLY A 184 -6.70 -9.93 -14.77
N ASP A 185 -5.44 -10.21 -15.02
CA ASP A 185 -4.79 -11.44 -14.56
C ASP A 185 -4.11 -11.27 -13.19
N PHE A 186 -3.74 -10.02 -12.84
CA PHE A 186 -3.03 -9.67 -11.62
C PHE A 186 -3.67 -8.48 -10.91
N LYS A 187 -3.49 -8.42 -9.58
CA LYS A 187 -3.88 -7.29 -8.74
C LYS A 187 -2.68 -6.39 -8.50
N VAL A 188 -2.94 -5.09 -8.38
CA VAL A 188 -1.91 -4.09 -8.06
C VAL A 188 -1.45 -4.26 -6.60
N THR A 189 -0.17 -4.00 -6.37
CA THR A 189 0.57 -4.08 -5.09
C THR A 189 1.49 -2.90 -4.88
#